data_AF-A0A1Y2ULP6-F1
#
_entry.id   AF-A0A1Y2ULP6-F1
#
_cell.length_a   1.000
_cell.length_b   1.000
_cell.length_c   1.000
_cell.angle_alpha   90.00
_cell.angle_beta   90.00
_cell.angle_gamma   90.00
#
_symmetry.space_group_name_H-M   'P 1'
#
loop_
_entity.id
_entity.type
_entity.pdbx_description
1 polymer ?
#
loop_
_entity_poly.entity_id
_entity_poly.type
_entity_poly.pdbx_seq_one_letter_code
_entity_poly.pdbx_strand_id
1 'polypeptide(L)'
;MPVMVRADRPQLEPERDRNGKNVKHFTFPKYAPVEDYENMHLHRNAYKPRDLLNHAVIGFHNRGWEDLRKNQVAAYKGFTSRFKARKRAYGGNVTTIATLAGFQDDIRYFFDQLDEFFFFRLLEPHVKINSGIEIVGEDPLKIDSRIEGETLPVKARDRSYIQININIGSGGEFHKLDAIVGQLMHEMVHAYFLLFACDCPKCSKDVLNTVGVKDDSHGPLFLMLHRLILSNMRTWGESERHDSPLVNLLSDDCPEKCISKSASRRAKEAMEKMSPIESTTLNKFRLHNINTPLITLSKSRSRVVVNPSLIDRQLEWENSLKHKIKRERAHSDEVNGDGRVGGWLKEEDSSSEEEAEQTEVSDNDTEDPGYTEDDDEDYTDDNSEYR
;
A
#
# COMPACT_ATOMS: atom_id res chain seq x y z
N MET A 1 -7.90 4.51 32.63
CA MET A 1 -7.36 3.18 32.99
C MET A 1 -6.23 2.87 32.01
N PRO A 2 -5.05 2.46 32.47
CA PRO A 2 -3.98 2.07 31.56
C PRO A 2 -4.33 0.71 30.97
N VAL A 3 -4.49 0.64 29.65
CA VAL A 3 -4.55 -0.64 28.94
C VAL A 3 -3.16 -1.23 28.97
N MET A 4 -2.91 -2.10 29.95
CA MET A 4 -1.80 -3.06 29.87
C MET A 4 -2.18 -4.20 28.93
N VAL A 5 -1.13 -4.77 28.33
CA VAL A 5 -1.04 -6.03 27.58
C VAL A 5 -1.30 -5.84 26.07
N ARG A 6 -0.32 -6.01 25.16
CA ARG A 6 0.58 -7.17 25.04
C ARG A 6 2.05 -6.80 24.77
N ALA A 7 2.91 -7.16 25.71
CA ALA A 7 4.26 -7.60 25.40
C ALA A 7 4.19 -8.86 24.51
N ASP A 8 5.04 -8.91 23.49
CA ASP A 8 5.72 -10.10 23.00
C ASP A 8 4.88 -11.37 22.82
N ARG A 9 3.85 -11.34 21.97
CA ARG A 9 3.62 -12.56 21.18
C ARG A 9 4.76 -12.61 20.16
N PRO A 10 5.63 -13.64 20.16
CA PRO A 10 6.59 -13.79 19.08
C PRO A 10 5.79 -13.77 17.78
N GLN A 11 6.09 -12.82 16.90
CA GLN A 11 5.48 -12.80 15.59
C GLN A 11 5.92 -14.07 14.89
N LEU A 12 5.02 -15.06 14.86
CA LEU A 12 5.27 -16.34 14.24
C LEU A 12 5.51 -16.08 12.76
N GLU A 13 6.73 -16.32 12.31
CA GLU A 13 7.01 -16.47 10.89
C GLU A 13 6.26 -17.70 10.37
N PRO A 14 5.83 -17.69 9.10
CA PRO A 14 5.13 -18.83 8.53
C PRO A 14 6.03 -20.07 8.52
N GLU A 15 5.44 -21.23 8.84
CA GLU A 15 6.13 -22.51 8.70
C GLU A 15 6.52 -22.74 7.24
N ARG A 16 7.78 -23.15 7.04
CA ARG A 16 8.33 -23.44 5.71
C ARG A 16 8.66 -24.91 5.56
N ASP A 17 8.40 -25.44 4.38
CA ASP A 17 8.87 -26.78 4.01
C ASP A 17 10.39 -26.77 3.71
N ARG A 18 10.94 -27.97 3.47
CA ARG A 18 12.36 -28.18 3.17
C ARG A 18 12.89 -27.40 1.94
N ASN A 19 12.00 -26.85 1.12
CA ASN A 19 12.35 -26.05 -0.06
C ASN A 19 12.16 -24.54 0.18
N GLY A 20 11.96 -24.12 1.43
CA GLY A 20 11.74 -22.72 1.81
C GLY A 20 10.35 -22.18 1.43
N LYS A 21 9.42 -23.05 1.04
CA LYS A 21 8.06 -22.66 0.67
C LYS A 21 7.17 -22.61 1.91
N ASN A 22 6.35 -21.57 2.05
CA ASN A 22 5.32 -21.53 3.08
C ASN A 22 4.39 -22.75 2.94
N VAL A 23 4.23 -23.51 4.03
CA VAL A 23 3.35 -24.67 4.09
C VAL A 23 1.90 -24.23 3.83
N LYS A 24 1.51 -23.10 4.43
CA LYS A 24 0.23 -22.41 4.22
C LYS A 24 0.44 -20.89 4.18
N HIS A 25 -0.19 -20.21 3.23
CA HIS A 25 -0.29 -18.74 3.27
C HIS A 25 -1.39 -18.35 4.24
N PHE A 26 -1.17 -17.29 5.00
CA PHE A 26 -2.18 -16.77 5.90
C PHE A 26 -3.24 -16.05 5.06
N THR A 27 -4.51 -16.26 5.42
CA THR A 27 -5.59 -15.42 4.91
C THR A 27 -5.44 -14.06 5.57
N PHE A 28 -5.57 -13.00 4.77
CA PHE A 28 -5.53 -11.65 5.31
C PHE A 28 -6.73 -11.42 6.24
N PRO A 29 -6.53 -10.83 7.44
CA PRO A 29 -7.62 -10.62 8.39
C PRO A 29 -8.68 -9.67 7.83
N LYS A 30 -9.96 -9.95 8.11
CA LYS A 30 -11.06 -9.05 7.73
C LYS A 30 -10.91 -7.72 8.48
N TYR A 31 -11.19 -6.61 7.81
CA TYR A 31 -11.11 -5.26 8.35
C TYR A 31 -12.47 -4.59 8.31
N ALA A 32 -12.97 -4.03 9.41
CA ALA A 32 -14.11 -3.11 9.42
C ALA A 32 -13.87 -1.97 10.43
N PRO A 33 -14.45 -0.77 10.24
CA PRO A 33 -14.28 0.36 11.15
C PRO A 33 -15.20 0.24 12.39
N VAL A 34 -15.21 -0.93 13.04
CA VAL A 34 -16.01 -1.22 14.25
C VAL A 34 -15.19 -2.04 15.26
N GLU A 35 -15.56 -1.92 16.54
CA GLU A 35 -14.93 -2.65 17.66
C GLU A 35 -14.89 -4.16 17.33
N ASP A 36 -13.71 -4.78 17.51
CA ASP A 36 -13.27 -6.14 17.12
C ASP A 36 -12.62 -6.31 15.73
N TYR A 37 -12.96 -5.47 14.76
CA TYR A 37 -12.47 -5.61 13.36
C TYR A 37 -11.55 -4.46 12.94
N GLU A 38 -11.39 -3.46 13.79
CA GLU A 38 -10.52 -2.32 13.54
C GLU A 38 -9.04 -2.58 13.87
N ASN A 39 -8.73 -3.56 14.71
CA ASN A 39 -7.36 -3.85 15.12
C ASN A 39 -6.77 -4.98 14.26
N MET A 40 -5.96 -4.61 13.28
CA MET A 40 -5.30 -5.55 12.40
C MET A 40 -3.93 -5.92 12.94
N HIS A 41 -3.61 -7.21 12.89
CA HIS A 41 -2.27 -7.72 13.13
C HIS A 41 -1.89 -8.65 12.00
N LEU A 42 -0.70 -8.43 11.44
CA LEU A 42 -0.17 -9.22 10.33
C LEU A 42 1.08 -9.99 10.75
N HIS A 43 1.19 -11.22 10.27
CA HIS A 43 2.41 -12.02 10.35
C HIS A 43 3.42 -11.60 9.28
N ARG A 44 4.70 -11.55 9.64
CA ARG A 44 5.76 -11.21 8.70
C ARG A 44 5.90 -12.28 7.61
N ASN A 45 6.16 -11.85 6.38
CA ASN A 45 6.40 -12.73 5.22
C ASN A 45 5.30 -13.78 4.94
N ALA A 46 4.04 -13.53 5.33
CA ALA A 46 3.01 -14.55 5.38
C ALA A 46 1.92 -14.43 4.29
N TYR A 47 1.79 -13.25 3.66
CA TYR A 47 0.64 -12.92 2.82
C TYR A 47 1.02 -12.80 1.36
N LYS A 48 0.08 -13.12 0.46
CA LYS A 48 0.30 -12.85 -0.96
C LYS A 48 0.34 -11.33 -1.16
N PRO A 49 1.32 -10.79 -1.92
CA PRO A 49 1.42 -9.36 -2.19
C PRO A 49 0.11 -8.73 -2.72
N ARG A 50 -0.63 -9.48 -3.54
CA ARG A 50 -1.90 -9.02 -4.10
C ARG A 50 -2.99 -8.84 -3.04
N ASP A 51 -3.02 -9.73 -2.05
CA ASP A 51 -3.98 -9.64 -0.95
C ASP A 51 -3.65 -8.42 -0.08
N LEU A 52 -2.35 -8.16 0.17
CA LEU A 52 -1.90 -6.94 0.86
C LEU A 52 -2.38 -5.66 0.15
N LEU A 53 -2.19 -5.57 -1.18
CA LEU A 53 -2.67 -4.43 -1.98
C LEU A 53 -4.18 -4.25 -1.84
N ASN A 54 -4.95 -5.32 -2.10
CA ASN A 54 -6.40 -5.24 -2.06
C ASN A 54 -6.86 -4.78 -0.67
N HIS A 55 -6.37 -5.39 0.40
CA HIS A 55 -6.86 -5.10 1.75
C HIS A 55 -6.42 -3.74 2.28
N ALA A 56 -5.22 -3.27 1.97
CA ALA A 56 -4.81 -1.91 2.33
C ALA A 56 -5.78 -0.86 1.75
N VAL A 57 -6.18 -1.04 0.48
CA VAL A 57 -7.03 -0.11 -0.27
C VAL A 57 -8.46 -0.05 0.26
N ILE A 58 -9.00 -1.19 0.73
CA ILE A 58 -10.36 -1.29 1.27
C ILE A 58 -10.60 -0.32 2.45
N GLY A 59 -9.55 -0.02 3.23
CA GLY A 59 -9.67 0.83 4.41
C GLY A 59 -9.69 2.34 4.15
N PHE A 60 -9.46 2.80 2.91
CA PHE A 60 -9.42 4.23 2.61
C PHE A 60 -10.00 4.66 1.26
N HIS A 61 -10.07 3.78 0.26
CA HIS A 61 -10.46 4.18 -1.09
C HIS A 61 -11.94 4.52 -1.18
N ASN A 62 -12.26 5.70 -1.74
CA ASN A 62 -13.62 6.24 -1.92
C ASN A 62 -14.51 6.23 -0.66
N ARG A 63 -13.92 6.16 0.54
CA ARG A 63 -14.67 6.26 1.79
C ARG A 63 -15.03 7.71 2.10
N GLY A 64 -16.28 7.93 2.52
CA GLY A 64 -16.69 9.15 3.19
C GLY A 64 -16.04 9.27 4.58
N TRP A 65 -16.00 10.48 5.14
CA TRP A 65 -15.40 10.74 6.45
C TRP A 65 -16.11 9.98 7.58
N GLU A 66 -17.40 9.72 7.42
CA GLU A 66 -18.28 8.96 8.29
C GLU A 66 -17.98 7.46 8.32
N ASP A 67 -17.31 6.93 7.29
CA ASP A 67 -16.97 5.51 7.15
C ASP A 67 -15.51 5.20 7.52
N LEU A 68 -14.76 6.21 7.96
CA LEU A 68 -13.40 6.05 8.47
C LEU A 68 -13.40 5.75 9.97
N ARG A 69 -12.39 5.01 10.44
CA ARG A 69 -12.15 4.85 11.88
C ARG A 69 -11.79 6.18 12.53
N LYS A 70 -12.12 6.33 13.82
CA LYS A 70 -11.79 7.54 14.61
C LYS A 70 -10.29 7.87 14.54
N ASN A 71 -9.42 6.87 14.59
CA ASN A 71 -7.98 7.09 14.54
C ASN A 71 -7.49 7.51 13.14
N GLN A 72 -8.09 6.98 12.07
CA GLN A 72 -7.82 7.45 10.71
C GLN A 72 -8.28 8.92 10.55
N VAL A 73 -9.45 9.26 11.08
CA VAL A 73 -9.95 10.65 11.10
C VAL A 73 -8.97 11.56 11.85
N ALA A 74 -8.46 11.13 13.01
CA ALA A 74 -7.47 11.88 13.77
C ALA A 74 -6.14 12.01 13.00
N ALA A 75 -5.68 10.93 12.36
CA ALA A 75 -4.43 10.88 11.63
C ALA A 75 -4.40 11.83 10.44
N TYR A 76 -5.45 11.85 9.61
CA TYR A 76 -5.51 12.79 8.48
C TYR A 76 -5.56 14.25 8.98
N LYS A 77 -6.32 14.54 10.05
CA LYS A 77 -6.42 15.90 10.61
C LYS A 77 -5.07 16.36 11.17
N GLY A 78 -4.41 15.49 11.92
CA GLY A 78 -3.08 15.73 12.45
C GLY A 78 -2.05 15.99 11.36
N PHE A 79 -2.03 15.11 10.35
CA PHE A 79 -1.17 15.25 9.18
C PHE A 79 -1.37 16.58 8.47
N THR A 80 -2.61 16.88 8.06
CA THR A 80 -2.93 18.08 7.26
C THR A 80 -2.65 19.37 8.03
N SER A 81 -2.98 19.41 9.32
CA SER A 81 -2.68 20.53 10.20
C SER A 81 -1.18 20.79 10.31
N ARG A 82 -0.38 19.75 10.60
CA ARG A 82 1.07 19.90 10.74
C ARG A 82 1.74 20.22 9.41
N PHE A 83 1.31 19.59 8.32
CA PHE A 83 1.82 19.88 6.97
C PHE A 83 1.63 21.36 6.63
N LYS A 84 0.41 21.89 6.81
CA LYS A 84 0.09 23.31 6.54
C LYS A 84 0.94 24.26 7.40
N ALA A 85 1.11 23.94 8.69
CA ALA A 85 1.90 24.74 9.62
C ALA A 85 3.40 24.74 9.28
N ARG A 86 3.93 23.62 8.80
CA ARG A 86 5.38 23.41 8.61
C ARG A 86 5.88 23.65 7.20
N LYS A 87 5.01 23.59 6.17
CA LYS A 87 5.38 23.67 4.74
C LYS A 87 6.33 24.83 4.41
N ARG A 88 6.12 26.03 4.97
CA ARG A 88 6.94 27.21 4.71
C ARG A 88 8.34 27.18 5.32
N ALA A 89 8.60 26.29 6.28
CA ALA A 89 9.91 26.13 6.90
C ALA A 89 10.87 25.27 6.08
N TYR A 90 10.37 24.55 5.07
CA TYR A 90 11.15 23.69 4.17
C TYR A 90 11.50 24.40 2.86
N GLY A 91 12.49 23.87 2.13
CA GLY A 91 12.93 24.47 0.85
C GLY A 91 13.92 25.63 0.96
N GLY A 92 14.46 25.89 2.16
CA GLY A 92 15.44 26.96 2.41
C GLY A 92 16.81 26.42 2.83
N ASN A 93 17.77 27.33 3.06
CA ASN A 93 19.14 27.00 3.45
C ASN A 93 19.22 26.36 4.85
N VAL A 94 20.15 25.43 5.01
CA VAL A 94 20.46 24.78 6.29
C VAL A 94 21.24 25.76 7.17
N THR A 95 20.58 26.37 8.15
CA THR A 95 21.20 27.42 8.99
C THR A 95 21.67 26.95 10.37
N THR A 96 21.04 25.92 10.97
CA THR A 96 21.45 25.42 12.30
C THR A 96 21.15 23.92 12.52
N ILE A 97 21.86 23.29 13.47
CA ILE A 97 21.62 21.90 13.93
C ILE A 97 20.26 21.77 14.65
N ALA A 98 19.82 22.81 15.37
CA ALA A 98 18.51 22.80 16.03
C ALA A 98 17.35 22.71 15.03
N THR A 99 17.53 23.26 13.82
CA THR A 99 16.58 23.13 12.71
C THR A 99 16.46 21.67 12.24
N LEU A 100 17.54 20.90 12.28
CA LEU A 100 17.56 19.49 11.84
C LEU A 100 16.72 18.58 12.74
N ALA A 101 16.87 18.69 14.07
CA ALA A 101 16.10 17.88 15.01
C ALA A 101 14.58 18.12 14.86
N GLY A 102 14.17 19.38 14.70
CA GLY A 102 12.76 19.72 14.47
C GLY A 102 12.20 19.16 13.17
N PHE A 103 13.03 18.94 12.15
CA PHE A 103 12.61 18.28 10.90
C PHE A 103 12.56 16.76 11.04
N GLN A 104 13.50 16.16 11.75
CA GLN A 104 13.45 14.72 12.06
C GLN A 104 12.16 14.38 12.83
N ASP A 105 11.78 15.21 13.79
CA ASP A 105 10.51 15.11 14.52
C ASP A 105 9.29 15.23 13.61
N ASP A 106 9.31 16.16 12.65
CA ASP A 106 8.24 16.28 11.66
C ASP A 106 8.14 15.02 10.79
N ILE A 107 9.27 14.46 10.31
CA ILE A 107 9.26 13.24 9.49
C ILE A 107 8.71 12.06 10.27
N ARG A 108 9.13 11.89 11.53
CA ARG A 108 8.59 10.83 12.37
C ARG A 108 7.09 11.01 12.60
N TYR A 109 6.64 12.24 12.86
CA TYR A 109 5.22 12.52 13.01
C TYR A 109 4.43 12.18 11.74
N PHE A 110 4.90 12.59 10.56
CA PHE A 110 4.23 12.27 9.30
C PHE A 110 4.19 10.76 9.06
N PHE A 111 5.26 10.03 9.38
CA PHE A 111 5.26 8.57 9.35
C PHE A 111 4.15 8.00 10.23
N ASP A 112 4.04 8.44 11.49
CA ASP A 112 3.03 7.93 12.44
C ASP A 112 1.60 8.18 11.93
N GLN A 113 1.35 9.34 11.30
CA GLN A 113 0.02 9.64 10.75
C GLN A 113 -0.28 8.81 9.49
N LEU A 114 0.70 8.65 8.58
CA LEU A 114 0.53 7.86 7.37
C LEU A 114 0.36 6.37 7.69
N ASP A 115 1.08 5.86 8.68
CA ASP A 115 0.98 4.47 9.14
C ASP A 115 -0.39 4.21 9.78
N GLU A 116 -0.86 5.09 10.67
CA GLU A 116 -2.22 4.98 11.22
C GLU A 116 -3.28 4.99 10.12
N PHE A 117 -3.16 5.89 9.15
CA PHE A 117 -4.19 6.08 8.14
C PHE A 117 -4.23 4.95 7.10
N PHE A 118 -3.10 4.66 6.47
CA PHE A 118 -3.01 3.77 5.30
C PHE A 118 -2.63 2.33 5.64
N PHE A 119 -1.90 2.15 6.74
CA PHE A 119 -1.30 0.86 7.11
C PHE A 119 -1.75 0.39 8.48
N PHE A 120 -2.77 1.00 9.09
CA PHE A 120 -3.42 0.54 10.31
C PHE A 120 -2.45 0.36 11.50
N ARG A 121 -1.41 1.19 11.59
CA ARG A 121 -0.32 1.06 12.58
C ARG A 121 0.48 -0.24 12.49
N LEU A 122 0.50 -0.87 11.31
CA LEU A 122 1.24 -2.11 11.11
C LEU A 122 2.74 -1.87 10.93
N LEU A 123 3.18 -0.66 10.55
CA LEU A 123 4.60 -0.38 10.29
C LEU A 123 5.36 0.04 11.54
N GLU A 124 4.76 0.87 12.40
CA GLU A 124 5.40 1.48 13.58
C GLU A 124 6.20 0.50 14.45
N PRO A 125 5.68 -0.71 14.78
CA PRO A 125 6.40 -1.64 15.63
C PRO A 125 7.65 -2.26 14.97
N HIS A 126 7.78 -2.13 13.65
CA HIS A 126 8.78 -2.83 12.85
C HIS A 126 9.69 -1.91 12.05
N VAL A 127 9.37 -0.63 11.96
CA VAL A 127 10.07 0.33 11.12
C VAL A 127 10.81 1.36 11.97
N LYS A 128 12.07 1.58 11.64
CA LYS A 128 12.85 2.71 12.14
C LYS A 128 13.03 3.74 11.03
N ILE A 129 12.66 4.98 11.32
CA ILE A 129 12.90 6.11 10.44
C ILE A 129 14.22 6.75 10.83
N ASN A 130 15.09 6.93 9.85
CA ASN A 130 16.28 7.75 9.95
C ASN A 130 16.16 8.85 8.90
N SER A 131 16.35 10.11 9.29
CA SER A 131 16.26 11.23 8.37
C SER A 131 17.40 12.21 8.61
N GLY A 132 17.92 12.78 7.53
CA GLY A 132 19.08 13.65 7.62
C GLY A 132 19.47 14.23 6.26
N ILE A 133 20.55 15.00 6.25
CA ILE A 133 21.09 15.60 5.04
C ILE A 133 22.07 14.60 4.45
N GLU A 134 21.82 14.17 3.20
CA GLU A 134 22.68 13.26 2.43
C GLU A 134 23.03 11.96 3.18
N ILE A 135 22.06 11.41 3.92
CA ILE A 135 22.20 10.13 4.61
C ILE A 135 22.02 8.94 3.67
N VAL A 136 21.41 9.16 2.50
CA VAL A 136 21.32 8.21 1.40
C VAL A 136 22.23 8.69 0.27
N GLY A 137 22.96 7.76 -0.33
CA GLY A 137 24.03 8.03 -1.28
C GLY A 137 23.68 7.71 -2.73
N GLU A 138 24.66 7.11 -3.43
CA GLU A 138 24.54 6.73 -4.83
C GLU A 138 23.45 5.68 -5.05
N ASP A 139 22.81 5.75 -6.21
CA ASP A 139 21.86 4.74 -6.65
C ASP A 139 22.59 3.40 -6.89
N PRO A 140 22.23 2.30 -6.20
CA PRO A 140 22.87 1.00 -6.38
C PRO A 140 22.78 0.50 -7.83
N LEU A 141 21.75 0.90 -8.57
CA LEU A 141 21.56 0.51 -9.97
C LEU A 141 22.16 1.49 -10.97
N LYS A 142 22.72 2.62 -10.50
CA LYS A 142 23.28 3.70 -11.34
C LYS A 142 22.30 4.14 -12.44
N ILE A 143 21.01 4.22 -12.10
CA ILE A 143 19.96 4.75 -12.98
C ILE A 143 19.89 6.27 -12.78
N ASP A 144 19.87 6.69 -11.52
CA ASP A 144 20.02 8.09 -11.12
C ASP A 144 21.40 8.28 -10.48
N SER A 145 21.87 9.53 -10.36
CA SER A 145 23.15 9.82 -9.70
C SER A 145 23.08 9.62 -8.18
N ARG A 146 21.91 9.83 -7.60
CA ARG A 146 21.59 9.75 -6.17
C ARG A 146 20.12 9.39 -6.01
N ILE A 147 19.81 8.76 -4.88
CA ILE A 147 18.43 8.51 -4.43
C ILE A 147 18.12 9.37 -3.19
N GLU A 148 16.86 9.73 -3.00
CA GLU A 148 16.42 10.58 -1.88
C GLU A 148 15.76 9.82 -0.72
N GLY A 149 15.51 8.53 -0.93
CA GLY A 149 15.02 7.61 0.09
C GLY A 149 15.55 6.21 -0.16
N GLU A 150 15.60 5.42 0.90
CA GLU A 150 16.00 4.01 0.83
C GLU A 150 15.29 3.21 1.92
N THR A 151 14.77 2.04 1.56
CA THR A 151 14.18 1.09 2.49
C THR A 151 14.95 -0.23 2.48
N LEU A 152 15.42 -0.67 3.65
CA LEU A 152 16.22 -1.89 3.77
C LEU A 152 15.92 -2.70 5.03
N PRO A 153 15.99 -4.04 4.95
CA PRO A 153 15.93 -4.90 6.13
C PRO A 153 17.24 -4.83 6.93
N VAL A 154 17.15 -4.63 8.23
CA VAL A 154 18.28 -4.62 9.16
C VAL A 154 18.18 -5.79 10.14
N LYS A 155 19.24 -6.60 10.22
CA LYS A 155 19.40 -7.64 11.25
C LYS A 155 20.42 -7.16 12.28
N ALA A 156 19.94 -6.85 13.49
CA ALA A 156 20.78 -6.64 14.67
C ALA A 156 20.77 -7.91 15.54
N ARG A 157 21.66 -7.96 16.55
CA ARG A 157 21.95 -9.18 17.34
C ARG A 157 20.71 -9.92 17.88
N ASP A 158 19.67 -9.20 18.24
CA ASP A 158 18.45 -9.69 18.91
C ASP A 158 17.16 -9.28 18.20
N ARG A 159 17.25 -8.55 17.08
CA ARG A 159 16.08 -7.98 16.41
C ARG A 159 16.29 -7.83 14.91
N SER A 160 15.23 -8.06 14.16
CA SER A 160 15.14 -7.67 12.75
C SER A 160 14.07 -6.61 12.59
N TYR A 161 14.38 -5.53 11.88
CA TYR A 161 13.46 -4.43 11.61
C TYR A 161 13.69 -3.91 10.18
N ILE A 162 12.79 -3.08 9.68
CA ILE A 162 12.99 -2.35 8.43
C ILE A 162 13.47 -0.94 8.77
N GLN A 163 14.52 -0.48 8.10
CA GLN A 163 14.97 0.91 8.19
C GLN A 163 14.54 1.66 6.94
N ILE A 164 13.91 2.81 7.15
CA ILE A 164 13.65 3.79 6.11
C ILE A 164 14.61 4.96 6.35
N ASN A 165 15.45 5.25 5.38
CA ASN A 165 16.31 6.42 5.35
C ASN A 165 15.69 7.47 4.41
N ILE A 166 15.57 8.72 4.86
CA ILE A 166 15.06 9.84 4.05
C ILE A 166 16.06 10.99 4.05
N ASN A 167 16.48 11.40 2.86
CA ASN A 167 17.17 12.66 2.69
C ASN A 167 16.17 13.81 2.84
N ILE A 168 16.44 14.71 3.78
CA ILE A 168 15.66 15.94 3.96
C ILE A 168 16.32 17.15 3.29
N GLY A 169 17.51 16.97 2.71
CA GLY A 169 18.26 18.01 2.03
C GLY A 169 19.51 17.51 1.31
N SER A 170 20.07 18.39 0.49
CA SER A 170 21.27 18.16 -0.32
C SER A 170 22.03 19.47 -0.52
N GLY A 171 23.35 19.43 -0.59
CA GLY A 171 24.14 20.60 -1.02
C GLY A 171 23.91 21.88 -0.19
N GLY A 172 23.54 21.74 1.09
CA GLY A 172 23.27 22.86 1.99
C GLY A 172 21.84 23.44 1.95
N GLU A 173 20.94 22.83 1.18
CA GLU A 173 19.53 23.22 1.10
C GLU A 173 18.61 22.09 1.56
N PHE A 174 17.51 22.44 2.24
CA PHE A 174 16.46 21.49 2.56
C PHE A 174 15.57 21.25 1.35
N HIS A 175 15.16 20.01 1.13
CA HIS A 175 14.12 19.69 0.17
C HIS A 175 12.77 20.30 0.61
N LYS A 176 11.88 20.52 -0.35
CA LYS A 176 10.52 20.97 -0.05
C LYS A 176 9.75 19.86 0.67
N LEU A 177 8.85 20.24 1.58
CA LEU A 177 8.13 19.28 2.42
C LEU A 177 7.26 18.31 1.62
N ASP A 178 6.68 18.74 0.51
CA ASP A 178 5.90 17.91 -0.41
C ASP A 178 6.76 16.80 -1.05
N ALA A 179 7.99 17.12 -1.46
CA ALA A 179 8.94 16.13 -1.96
C ALA A 179 9.32 15.11 -0.87
N ILE A 180 9.62 15.57 0.34
CA ILE A 180 10.00 14.70 1.46
C ILE A 180 8.84 13.78 1.88
N VAL A 181 7.63 14.31 2.00
CA VAL A 181 6.43 13.52 2.31
C VAL A 181 6.14 12.51 1.20
N GLY A 182 6.30 12.93 -0.06
CA GLY A 182 6.18 12.05 -1.21
C GLY A 182 7.14 10.87 -1.12
N GLN A 183 8.41 11.14 -0.83
CA GLN A 183 9.44 10.11 -0.64
C GLN A 183 9.15 9.24 0.58
N LEU A 184 8.73 9.82 1.71
CA LEU A 184 8.39 9.05 2.90
C LEU A 184 7.27 8.06 2.62
N MET A 185 6.18 8.50 1.97
CA MET A 185 5.07 7.63 1.59
C MET A 185 5.54 6.51 0.64
N HIS A 186 6.40 6.85 -0.32
CA HIS A 186 7.02 5.90 -1.23
C HIS A 186 7.80 4.80 -0.49
N GLU A 187 8.68 5.17 0.43
CA GLU A 187 9.43 4.21 1.26
C GLU A 187 8.54 3.39 2.19
N MET A 188 7.44 3.97 2.71
CA MET A 188 6.48 3.23 3.53
C MET A 188 5.77 2.12 2.75
N VAL A 189 5.49 2.33 1.45
CA VAL A 189 4.95 1.28 0.58
C VAL A 189 5.97 0.15 0.41
N HIS A 190 7.26 0.46 0.21
CA HIS A 190 8.31 -0.56 0.19
C HIS A 190 8.36 -1.32 1.52
N ALA A 191 8.36 -0.62 2.66
CA ALA A 191 8.41 -1.24 3.98
C ALA A 191 7.20 -2.17 4.23
N TYR A 192 6.01 -1.77 3.80
CA TYR A 192 4.80 -2.59 3.93
C TYR A 192 4.92 -3.92 3.18
N PHE A 193 5.36 -3.89 1.91
CA PHE A 193 5.58 -5.12 1.16
C PHE A 193 6.74 -5.92 1.74
N LEU A 194 7.88 -5.31 2.07
CA LEU A 194 9.05 -5.99 2.65
C LEU A 194 8.75 -6.68 4.00
N LEU A 195 7.78 -6.17 4.77
CA LEU A 195 7.40 -6.77 6.05
C LEU A 195 6.46 -7.95 5.90
N PHE A 196 5.44 -7.83 5.06
CA PHE A 196 4.29 -8.73 5.11
C PHE A 196 4.16 -9.61 3.87
N ALA A 197 4.78 -9.24 2.74
CA ALA A 197 4.72 -10.03 1.53
C ALA A 197 5.50 -11.33 1.70
N CYS A 198 4.86 -12.43 1.32
CA CYS A 198 5.51 -13.73 1.25
C CYS A 198 6.62 -13.72 0.20
N ASP A 199 7.82 -14.07 0.63
CA ASP A 199 9.04 -14.20 -0.18
C ASP A 199 9.25 -15.64 -0.71
N CYS A 200 8.32 -16.55 -0.44
CA CYS A 200 8.51 -17.96 -0.78
C CYS A 200 8.55 -18.17 -2.30
N PRO A 201 9.24 -19.21 -2.82
CA PRO A 201 9.41 -19.40 -4.27
C PRO A 201 8.11 -19.47 -5.07
N LYS A 202 6.96 -19.78 -4.44
CA LYS A 202 5.64 -19.75 -5.12
C LYS A 202 5.01 -18.36 -5.21
N CYS A 203 5.23 -17.48 -4.22
CA CYS A 203 4.75 -16.10 -4.23
C CYS A 203 5.70 -15.17 -4.97
N SER A 204 6.98 -15.48 -4.92
CA SER A 204 8.06 -14.87 -5.69
C SER A 204 8.08 -15.30 -7.16
N LYS A 205 7.07 -16.06 -7.63
CA LYS A 205 6.97 -16.44 -9.03
C LYS A 205 6.96 -15.20 -9.91
N ASP A 206 6.17 -14.19 -9.56
CA ASP A 206 6.13 -12.94 -10.32
C ASP A 206 6.84 -11.81 -9.55
N VAL A 207 8.11 -12.00 -9.16
CA VAL A 207 8.90 -10.96 -8.44
C VAL A 207 8.77 -9.60 -9.12
N LEU A 208 8.90 -9.54 -10.44
CA LEU A 208 8.70 -8.30 -11.21
C LEU A 208 7.30 -7.71 -11.07
N ASN A 209 6.25 -8.54 -11.11
CA ASN A 209 4.87 -8.06 -11.02
C ASN A 209 4.43 -7.77 -9.59
N THR A 210 5.19 -8.21 -8.58
CA THR A 210 4.84 -8.11 -7.16
C THR A 210 5.65 -7.04 -6.45
N VAL A 211 6.96 -7.26 -6.33
CA VAL A 211 7.87 -6.39 -5.59
C VAL A 211 8.83 -5.62 -6.49
N GLY A 212 8.99 -5.97 -7.77
CA GLY A 212 9.87 -5.27 -8.73
C GLY A 212 11.23 -5.93 -8.91
N VAL A 213 12.12 -5.29 -9.67
CA VAL A 213 13.51 -5.75 -9.83
C VAL A 213 14.22 -5.64 -8.49
N LYS A 214 15.13 -6.58 -8.18
CA LYS A 214 15.97 -6.47 -6.99
C LYS A 214 16.70 -5.11 -6.96
N ASP A 215 16.79 -4.50 -5.78
CA ASP A 215 17.41 -3.19 -5.52
C ASP A 215 16.67 -1.96 -6.13
N ASP A 216 15.67 -2.16 -6.99
CA ASP A 216 14.75 -1.10 -7.46
C ASP A 216 13.40 -1.17 -6.73
N SER A 217 12.81 -2.36 -6.72
CA SER A 217 11.56 -2.70 -6.06
C SER A 217 10.30 -1.93 -6.51
N HIS A 218 10.27 -1.36 -7.72
CA HIS A 218 9.10 -0.67 -8.28
C HIS A 218 8.17 -1.57 -9.11
N GLY A 219 7.71 -2.68 -8.53
CA GLY A 219 6.77 -3.57 -9.21
C GLY A 219 5.38 -2.95 -9.46
N PRO A 220 4.55 -3.50 -10.35
CA PRO A 220 3.15 -3.09 -10.56
C PRO A 220 2.30 -2.98 -9.29
N LEU A 221 2.41 -3.90 -8.32
CA LEU A 221 1.64 -3.78 -7.07
C LEU A 221 2.08 -2.58 -6.23
N PHE A 222 3.38 -2.30 -6.17
CA PHE A 222 3.93 -1.08 -5.59
C PHE A 222 3.34 0.15 -6.27
N LEU A 223 3.45 0.22 -7.60
CA LEU A 223 2.99 1.37 -8.40
C LEU A 223 1.49 1.62 -8.22
N MET A 224 0.70 0.55 -8.10
CA MET A 224 -0.74 0.65 -7.81
C MET A 224 -1.00 1.17 -6.39
N LEU A 225 -0.38 0.61 -5.35
CA LEU A 225 -0.62 1.04 -3.97
C LEU A 225 -0.17 2.49 -3.76
N HIS A 226 1.05 2.82 -4.20
CA HIS A 226 1.61 4.16 -4.17
C HIS A 226 0.66 5.17 -4.82
N ARG A 227 0.15 4.85 -6.02
CA ARG A 227 -0.79 5.72 -6.72
C ARG A 227 -2.11 5.87 -5.96
N LEU A 228 -2.67 4.81 -5.40
CA LEU A 228 -3.96 4.88 -4.68
C LEU A 228 -3.83 5.69 -3.38
N ILE A 229 -2.74 5.52 -2.64
CA ILE A 229 -2.42 6.34 -1.46
C ILE A 229 -2.28 7.81 -1.85
N LEU A 230 -1.48 8.11 -2.87
CA LEU A 230 -1.28 9.48 -3.35
C LEU A 230 -2.60 10.12 -3.82
N SER A 231 -3.47 9.36 -4.48
CA SER A 231 -4.81 9.82 -4.88
C SER A 231 -5.61 10.28 -3.66
N ASN A 232 -5.61 9.46 -2.60
CA ASN A 232 -6.35 9.75 -1.39
C ASN A 232 -5.74 10.94 -0.63
N MET A 233 -4.41 11.02 -0.53
CA MET A 233 -3.75 12.18 0.10
C MET A 233 -4.06 13.50 -0.60
N ARG A 234 -4.23 13.51 -1.94
CA ARG A 234 -4.61 14.72 -2.68
C ARG A 234 -6.02 15.21 -2.35
N THR A 235 -6.91 14.32 -1.91
CA THR A 235 -8.26 14.72 -1.48
C THR A 235 -8.29 15.23 -0.04
N TRP A 236 -7.21 15.02 0.73
CA TRP A 236 -7.14 15.55 2.08
C TRP A 236 -7.12 17.07 2.05
N GLY A 237 -8.05 17.69 2.77
CA GLY A 237 -8.23 19.13 2.79
C GLY A 237 -9.18 19.68 1.73
N GLU A 238 -9.80 18.84 0.87
CA GLU A 238 -10.86 19.28 -0.06
C GLU A 238 -12.11 19.83 0.64
N SER A 239 -12.36 19.43 1.90
CA SER A 239 -13.43 20.01 2.72
C SER A 239 -13.19 21.47 3.11
N GLU A 240 -11.95 21.96 3.01
CA GLU A 240 -11.59 23.36 3.16
C GLU A 240 -11.52 23.99 1.75
N ARG A 241 -12.62 24.59 1.30
CA ARG A 241 -12.81 25.30 0.02
C ARG A 241 -11.48 25.74 -0.65
N HIS A 242 -11.15 25.14 -1.79
CA HIS A 242 -10.20 25.57 -2.82
C HIS A 242 -8.69 25.66 -2.54
N ASP A 243 -8.18 25.40 -1.32
CA ASP A 243 -6.74 25.57 -1.00
C ASP A 243 -6.09 24.37 -0.32
N SER A 244 -6.42 23.13 -0.72
CA SER A 244 -5.68 21.97 -0.18
C SER A 244 -4.20 22.07 -0.56
N PRO A 245 -3.26 22.12 0.42
CA PRO A 245 -1.85 22.24 0.14
C PRO A 245 -1.25 20.95 -0.47
N LEU A 246 -2.06 19.89 -0.59
CA LEU A 246 -1.73 18.56 -1.10
C LEU A 246 -2.32 18.26 -2.48
N VAL A 247 -3.22 19.08 -3.02
CA VAL A 247 -3.90 18.81 -4.31
C VAL A 247 -2.91 18.53 -5.45
N ASN A 248 -1.75 19.19 -5.43
CA ASN A 248 -0.68 19.05 -6.41
C ASN A 248 0.50 18.21 -5.89
N LEU A 249 0.36 17.48 -4.78
CA LEU A 249 1.44 16.64 -4.23
C LEU A 249 1.93 15.68 -5.31
N LEU A 250 3.18 15.81 -5.75
CA LEU A 250 3.79 15.00 -6.83
C LEU A 250 2.98 15.00 -8.16
N SER A 251 2.25 16.06 -8.50
CA SER A 251 1.42 16.10 -9.72
C SER A 251 2.21 15.88 -11.02
N ASP A 252 3.46 16.35 -11.05
CA ASP A 252 4.30 16.30 -12.23
C ASP A 252 4.78 14.87 -12.53
N ASP A 253 5.15 14.16 -11.47
CA ASP A 253 5.59 12.76 -11.51
C ASP A 253 4.43 11.77 -11.61
N CYS A 254 3.35 12.01 -10.86
CA CYS A 254 2.14 11.17 -10.83
C CYS A 254 0.90 11.99 -11.25
N PRO A 255 0.65 12.23 -12.55
CA PRO A 255 -0.55 12.94 -12.99
C PRO A 255 -1.84 12.22 -12.56
N GLU A 256 -2.98 12.90 -12.67
CA GLU A 256 -4.25 12.33 -12.23
C GLU A 256 -4.52 10.94 -12.85
N LYS A 257 -4.85 9.98 -11.98
CA LYS A 257 -5.08 8.55 -12.26
C LYS A 257 -3.86 7.78 -12.79
N CYS A 258 -2.74 8.44 -13.07
CA CYS A 258 -1.53 7.83 -13.61
C CYS A 258 -0.51 7.48 -12.51
N ILE A 259 0.15 6.32 -12.64
CA ILE A 259 1.27 5.92 -11.78
C ILE A 259 2.49 6.85 -11.96
N SER A 260 3.46 6.74 -11.04
CA SER A 260 4.70 7.52 -11.05
C SER A 260 5.49 7.30 -12.33
N LYS A 261 5.80 8.39 -13.04
CA LYS A 261 6.63 8.38 -14.24
C LYS A 261 8.07 7.99 -13.91
N SER A 262 8.64 8.57 -12.86
CA SER A 262 10.01 8.28 -12.42
C SER A 262 10.16 6.83 -11.97
N ALA A 263 9.29 6.33 -11.10
CA ALA A 263 9.33 4.92 -10.68
C ALA A 263 9.10 3.95 -11.85
N SER A 264 8.17 4.27 -12.76
CA SER A 264 7.94 3.44 -13.95
C SER A 264 9.14 3.41 -14.89
N ARG A 265 9.80 4.57 -15.10
CA ARG A 265 11.04 4.66 -15.88
C ARG A 265 12.15 3.85 -15.22
N ARG A 266 12.37 4.02 -13.90
CA ARG A 266 13.37 3.27 -13.14
C ARG A 266 13.14 1.77 -13.23
N ALA A 267 11.90 1.31 -13.02
CA ALA A 267 11.54 -0.11 -13.18
C ALA A 267 11.92 -0.63 -14.57
N LYS A 268 11.62 0.13 -15.62
CA LYS A 268 11.95 -0.24 -17.01
C LYS A 268 13.46 -0.33 -17.23
N GLU A 269 14.22 0.67 -16.81
CA GLU A 269 15.68 0.69 -16.96
C GLU A 269 16.36 -0.40 -16.12
N ALA A 270 15.87 -0.66 -14.91
CA ALA A 270 16.31 -1.77 -14.08
C ALA A 270 16.08 -3.11 -14.80
N MET A 271 14.94 -3.25 -15.49
CA MET A 271 14.64 -4.44 -16.27
C MET A 271 15.55 -4.61 -17.48
N GLU A 272 15.91 -3.52 -18.17
CA GLU A 272 16.82 -3.54 -19.33
C GLU A 272 18.25 -3.91 -18.95
N LYS A 273 18.68 -3.60 -17.71
CA LYS A 273 20.01 -3.97 -17.20
C LYS A 273 20.12 -5.43 -16.74
N MET A 274 19.02 -6.19 -16.68
CA MET A 274 19.05 -7.60 -16.28
C MET A 274 19.67 -8.49 -17.36
N SER A 275 20.41 -9.52 -16.94
CA SER A 275 20.93 -10.50 -17.89
C SER A 275 19.78 -11.29 -18.55
N PRO A 276 19.98 -11.84 -19.77
CA PRO A 276 18.98 -12.69 -20.41
C PRO A 276 18.54 -13.88 -19.54
N ILE A 277 19.44 -14.42 -18.72
CA ILE A 277 19.15 -15.54 -17.79
C ILE A 277 18.25 -15.07 -16.65
N GLU A 278 18.54 -13.92 -16.04
CA GLU A 278 17.70 -13.32 -14.98
C GLU A 278 16.33 -12.92 -15.50
N SER A 279 16.29 -12.22 -16.63
CA SER A 279 15.05 -11.83 -17.30
C SER A 279 14.21 -13.06 -17.68
N THR A 280 14.82 -14.10 -18.22
CA THR A 280 14.11 -15.36 -18.54
C THR A 280 13.63 -16.07 -17.28
N THR A 281 14.41 -16.06 -16.19
CA THR A 281 14.01 -16.67 -14.93
C THR A 281 12.81 -15.95 -14.34
N LEU A 282 12.81 -14.62 -14.36
CA LEU A 282 11.71 -13.79 -13.86
C LEU A 282 10.46 -13.83 -14.76
N ASN A 283 10.62 -14.03 -16.07
CA ASN A 283 9.51 -14.13 -17.04
C ASN A 283 8.94 -15.56 -17.21
N LYS A 284 9.71 -16.61 -16.89
CA LYS A 284 9.26 -18.02 -16.98
C LYS A 284 8.17 -18.36 -15.95
N PHE A 285 8.04 -17.54 -14.92
CA PHE A 285 6.96 -17.62 -13.96
C PHE A 285 5.82 -16.71 -14.47
N ARG A 286 4.77 -17.35 -15.00
CA ARG A 286 3.66 -16.68 -15.67
C ARG A 286 2.70 -16.02 -14.68
N LEU A 287 2.21 -14.86 -15.12
CA LEU A 287 1.12 -14.06 -14.56
C LEU A 287 -0.01 -14.90 -13.95
N HIS A 288 -0.39 -14.57 -12.72
CA HIS A 288 -1.67 -14.98 -12.17
C HIS A 288 -2.82 -14.61 -13.13
N ASN A 289 -3.46 -15.63 -13.70
CA ASN A 289 -4.79 -15.53 -14.25
C ASN A 289 -5.76 -16.15 -13.24
N ILE A 290 -6.43 -15.32 -12.43
CA ILE A 290 -7.54 -15.77 -11.61
C ILE A 290 -8.54 -14.61 -11.53
N ASN A 291 -9.45 -14.54 -12.50
CA ASN A 291 -10.60 -13.63 -12.55
C ASN A 291 -10.27 -12.13 -12.62
N THR A 292 -11.21 -11.32 -13.13
CA THR A 292 -11.04 -9.88 -13.36
C THR A 292 -10.47 -9.20 -12.10
N PRO A 293 -9.26 -8.62 -12.15
CA PRO A 293 -8.61 -8.16 -10.95
C PRO A 293 -9.39 -6.98 -10.32
N LEU A 294 -9.59 -7.00 -9.00
CA LEU A 294 -10.28 -5.93 -8.26
C LEU A 294 -9.59 -4.56 -8.35
N ILE A 295 -8.27 -4.55 -8.59
CA ILE A 295 -7.47 -3.34 -8.86
C ILE A 295 -6.60 -3.61 -10.08
N THR A 296 -6.71 -2.81 -11.13
CA THR A 296 -5.99 -3.03 -12.38
C THR A 296 -5.08 -1.87 -12.71
N LEU A 297 -3.92 -2.18 -13.29
CA LEU A 297 -3.04 -1.22 -13.93
C LEU A 297 -3.21 -1.35 -15.45
N SER A 298 -3.82 -0.35 -16.07
CA SER A 298 -3.94 -0.25 -17.52
C SER A 298 -2.58 0.07 -18.14
N LYS A 299 -2.00 -0.89 -18.88
CA LYS A 299 -0.68 -0.72 -19.52
C LYS A 299 -0.68 0.41 -20.57
N SER A 300 -1.74 0.53 -21.36
CA SER A 300 -1.83 1.53 -22.44
C SER A 300 -1.96 2.96 -21.93
N ARG A 301 -2.51 3.17 -20.72
CA ARG A 301 -2.73 4.50 -20.16
C ARG A 301 -1.94 4.77 -18.88
N SER A 302 -1.17 3.81 -18.38
CA SER A 302 -0.51 3.86 -17.07
C SER A 302 -1.47 4.23 -15.93
N ARG A 303 -2.74 3.84 -16.04
CA ARG A 303 -3.82 4.23 -15.12
C ARG A 303 -4.16 3.11 -14.16
N VAL A 304 -4.39 3.47 -12.89
CA VAL A 304 -4.89 2.54 -11.87
C VAL A 304 -6.40 2.66 -11.78
N VAL A 305 -7.11 1.54 -11.90
CA VAL A 305 -8.56 1.46 -11.80
C VAL A 305 -8.93 0.47 -10.69
N VAL A 306 -9.80 0.91 -9.78
CA VAL A 306 -10.39 0.05 -8.75
C VAL A 306 -11.76 -0.39 -9.25
N ASN A 307 -12.01 -1.70 -9.30
CA ASN A 307 -13.30 -2.27 -9.64
C ASN A 307 -14.30 -1.92 -8.52
N PRO A 308 -15.47 -1.34 -8.83
CA PRO A 308 -16.48 -0.98 -7.84
C PRO A 308 -16.85 -2.12 -6.87
N SER A 309 -16.89 -3.36 -7.39
CA SER A 309 -17.23 -4.55 -6.58
C SER A 309 -16.29 -4.82 -5.41
N LEU A 310 -15.05 -4.32 -5.42
CA LEU A 310 -14.16 -4.42 -4.26
C LEU A 310 -14.74 -3.65 -3.07
N ILE A 311 -15.26 -2.46 -3.34
CA ILE A 311 -15.76 -1.53 -2.31
C ILE A 311 -17.19 -1.90 -1.94
N ASP A 312 -18.04 -2.20 -2.93
CA ASP A 312 -19.45 -2.54 -2.69
C ASP A 312 -19.58 -3.75 -1.75
N ARG A 313 -18.84 -4.84 -2.04
CA ARG A 313 -18.83 -6.04 -1.19
C ARG A 313 -18.33 -5.76 0.22
N GLN A 314 -17.34 -4.87 0.35
CA GLN A 314 -16.85 -4.48 1.66
C GLN A 314 -17.94 -3.73 2.44
N LEU A 315 -18.54 -2.71 1.83
CA LEU A 315 -19.54 -1.87 2.49
C LEU A 315 -20.78 -2.68 2.88
N GLU A 316 -21.23 -3.60 2.02
CA GLU A 316 -22.31 -4.55 2.32
C GLU A 316 -22.01 -5.39 3.56
N TRP A 317 -20.81 -5.97 3.63
CA TRP A 317 -20.39 -6.76 4.79
C TRP A 317 -20.28 -5.92 6.07
N GLU A 318 -19.72 -4.70 5.99
CA GLU A 318 -19.64 -3.78 7.12
C GLU A 318 -21.01 -3.36 7.65
N ASN A 319 -21.95 -3.06 6.75
CA ASN A 319 -23.31 -2.69 7.13
C ASN A 319 -24.04 -3.85 7.81
N SER A 320 -23.87 -5.07 7.31
CA SER A 320 -24.38 -6.28 7.96
C SER A 320 -23.82 -6.43 9.39
N LEU A 321 -22.52 -6.19 9.56
CA LEU A 321 -21.85 -6.25 10.86
C LEU A 321 -22.36 -5.16 11.83
N LYS A 322 -22.48 -3.91 11.37
CA LYS A 322 -23.06 -2.80 12.15
C LYS A 322 -24.49 -3.14 12.62
N HIS A 323 -25.31 -3.72 11.74
CA HIS A 323 -26.66 -4.17 12.10
C HIS A 323 -26.68 -5.31 13.11
N LYS A 324 -25.75 -6.26 13.01
CA LYS A 324 -25.61 -7.35 13.98
C LYS A 324 -25.26 -6.81 15.37
N ILE A 325 -24.21 -5.99 15.47
CA ILE A 325 -23.76 -5.38 16.74
C ILE A 325 -24.88 -4.55 17.37
N LYS A 326 -25.61 -3.77 16.57
CA LYS A 326 -26.75 -2.97 17.07
C LYS A 326 -27.85 -3.84 17.68
N ARG A 327 -28.18 -4.97 17.05
CA ARG A 327 -29.19 -5.92 17.56
C ARG A 327 -28.74 -6.58 18.85
N GLU A 328 -27.49 -7.01 18.94
CA GLU A 328 -26.93 -7.64 20.14
C GLU A 328 -26.94 -6.67 21.33
N ARG A 329 -26.58 -5.40 21.13
CA ARG A 329 -26.64 -4.35 22.17
C ARG A 329 -28.08 -4.08 22.64
N ALA A 330 -29.04 -3.98 21.73
CA ALA A 330 -30.43 -3.80 22.09
C ALA A 330 -30.96 -4.96 22.94
N HIS A 331 -30.60 -6.20 22.57
CA HIS A 331 -31.01 -7.38 23.31
C HIS A 331 -30.34 -7.47 24.70
N SER A 332 -29.09 -7.05 24.85
CA SER A 332 -28.42 -7.03 26.17
C SER A 332 -29.01 -5.97 27.11
N ASP A 333 -29.47 -4.84 26.58
CA ASP A 333 -30.09 -3.77 27.37
C ASP A 333 -31.50 -4.17 27.85
N GLU A 334 -32.28 -4.89 27.03
CA GLU A 334 -33.58 -5.45 27.43
C GLU A 334 -33.44 -6.52 28.53
N VAL A 335 -32.42 -7.38 28.45
CA VAL A 335 -32.18 -8.45 29.44
C VAL A 335 -31.67 -7.89 30.78
N ASN A 336 -30.89 -6.81 30.77
CA ASN A 336 -30.39 -6.17 31.99
C ASN A 336 -31.43 -5.24 32.66
N GLY A 337 -32.45 -4.79 31.94
CA GLY A 337 -33.54 -3.96 32.48
C GLY A 337 -34.52 -4.72 33.39
N ASP A 338 -34.54 -6.05 33.33
CA ASP A 338 -35.56 -6.89 33.99
C ASP A 338 -35.08 -7.59 35.29
N GLY A 339 -33.92 -7.17 35.82
CA GLY A 339 -33.44 -7.57 37.16
C GLY A 339 -33.17 -9.06 37.37
N ARG A 340 -33.17 -9.89 36.31
CA ARG A 340 -32.81 -11.31 36.39
C ARG A 340 -31.40 -11.54 35.88
N VAL A 341 -30.47 -11.61 36.84
CA VAL A 341 -29.14 -12.19 36.62
C VAL A 341 -29.33 -13.67 36.25
N GLY A 342 -29.12 -14.00 34.98
CA GLY A 342 -29.18 -15.37 34.48
C GLY A 342 -28.09 -15.58 33.45
N GLY A 343 -26.94 -16.07 33.91
CA GLY A 343 -25.83 -16.45 33.03
C GLY A 343 -26.25 -17.49 32.01
N TRP A 344 -25.99 -17.21 30.74
CA TRP A 344 -25.89 -18.19 29.67
C TRP A 344 -24.66 -17.83 28.83
N LEU A 345 -23.54 -18.42 29.21
CA LEU A 345 -22.51 -18.84 28.26
C LEU A 345 -23.04 -20.08 27.54
N LYS A 346 -22.94 -20.09 26.21
CA LYS A 346 -22.78 -21.26 25.32
C LYS A 346 -22.39 -20.70 23.94
N GLU A 347 -21.14 -20.81 23.48
CA GLU A 347 -20.51 -22.01 22.89
C GLU A 347 -21.43 -22.74 21.90
N GLU A 348 -21.07 -22.62 20.61
CA GLU A 348 -21.28 -23.46 19.41
C GLU A 348 -21.03 -22.51 18.22
N ASP A 349 -19.91 -22.51 17.49
CA ASP A 349 -19.22 -23.54 16.72
C ASP A 349 -20.05 -24.13 15.56
N SER A 350 -19.41 -24.16 14.37
CA SER A 350 -19.73 -24.94 13.17
C SER A 350 -20.73 -24.43 12.10
N SER A 351 -20.22 -24.54 10.86
CA SER A 351 -20.91 -24.77 9.57
C SER A 351 -21.53 -23.58 8.81
N SER A 352 -20.77 -23.08 7.84
CA SER A 352 -21.21 -23.09 6.44
C SER A 352 -19.97 -23.00 5.56
N GLU A 353 -19.43 -24.17 5.23
CA GLU A 353 -18.61 -24.36 4.03
C GLU A 353 -19.47 -23.95 2.83
N GLU A 354 -19.14 -22.81 2.21
CA GLU A 354 -19.55 -22.59 0.83
C GLU A 354 -18.53 -23.33 -0.05
N GLU A 355 -18.89 -24.57 -0.40
CA GLU A 355 -18.33 -25.28 -1.54
C GLU A 355 -18.52 -24.41 -2.78
N ALA A 356 -17.45 -23.76 -3.23
CA ALA A 356 -17.37 -23.28 -4.59
C ALA A 356 -17.21 -24.51 -5.49
N GLU A 357 -18.30 -24.92 -6.13
CA GLU A 357 -18.33 -25.88 -7.22
C GLU A 357 -17.23 -25.54 -8.24
N GLN A 358 -16.18 -26.37 -8.24
CA GLN A 358 -15.27 -26.48 -9.36
C GLN A 358 -16.03 -27.19 -10.46
N THR A 359 -16.58 -26.42 -11.39
CA THR A 359 -16.96 -26.94 -12.70
C THR A 359 -15.68 -27.19 -13.48
N GLU A 360 -15.26 -28.45 -13.53
CA GLU A 360 -14.31 -28.95 -14.51
C GLU A 360 -14.90 -28.72 -15.90
N VAL A 361 -14.46 -27.67 -16.60
CA VAL A 361 -14.67 -27.54 -18.03
C VAL A 361 -13.46 -28.18 -18.68
N SER A 362 -13.71 -29.37 -19.23
CA SER A 362 -12.78 -30.17 -20.02
C SER A 362 -12.21 -29.37 -21.18
N ASP A 363 -10.89 -29.47 -21.34
CA ASP A 363 -10.15 -29.11 -22.55
C ASP A 363 -10.83 -29.74 -23.77
N ASN A 364 -11.34 -28.90 -24.67
CA ASN A 364 -11.55 -29.30 -26.05
C ASN A 364 -10.76 -28.32 -26.91
N ASP A 365 -9.71 -28.89 -27.52
CA ASP A 365 -9.04 -28.38 -28.69
C ASP A 365 -10.07 -27.88 -29.69
N THR A 366 -9.98 -26.62 -30.10
CA THR A 366 -10.54 -26.21 -31.38
C THR A 366 -9.64 -25.19 -32.04
N GLU A 367 -9.25 -25.61 -33.22
CA GLU A 367 -8.36 -25.03 -34.20
C GLU A 367 -8.61 -23.54 -34.47
N ASP A 368 -7.48 -22.86 -34.60
CA ASP A 368 -7.22 -21.62 -35.32
C ASP A 368 -8.06 -21.48 -36.62
N PRO A 369 -8.70 -20.32 -36.82
CA PRO A 369 -8.81 -19.77 -38.15
C PRO A 369 -8.29 -18.33 -38.21
N GLY A 370 -7.09 -18.21 -38.77
CA GLY A 370 -6.66 -17.22 -39.76
C GLY A 370 -7.41 -15.88 -39.77
N TYR A 371 -6.74 -14.84 -39.27
CA TYR A 371 -7.05 -13.47 -39.63
C TYR A 371 -6.30 -13.10 -40.91
N THR A 372 -7.06 -12.88 -41.97
CA THR A 372 -6.63 -12.22 -43.19
C THR A 372 -6.41 -10.73 -42.95
N GLU A 373 -5.44 -10.23 -43.70
CA GLU A 373 -5.05 -8.83 -43.88
C GLU A 373 -6.18 -7.99 -44.50
N ASP A 374 -5.89 -6.70 -44.62
CA ASP A 374 -6.63 -5.63 -45.31
C ASP A 374 -7.59 -4.82 -44.43
N ASP A 375 -7.16 -3.61 -44.05
CA ASP A 375 -7.62 -2.43 -44.80
C ASP A 375 -6.76 -1.21 -44.45
N ASP A 376 -6.10 -0.71 -45.50
CA ASP A 376 -5.48 0.60 -45.62
C ASP A 376 -6.57 1.69 -45.52
N GLU A 377 -6.43 2.62 -44.57
CA GLU A 377 -7.00 3.96 -44.76
C GLU A 377 -5.96 5.04 -44.48
N ASP A 378 -5.45 5.51 -45.61
CA ASP A 378 -4.66 6.69 -45.89
C ASP A 378 -5.41 7.95 -45.43
N TYR A 379 -4.92 8.65 -44.40
CA TYR A 379 -5.33 10.03 -44.10
C TYR A 379 -4.18 10.97 -44.43
N THR A 380 -4.24 11.51 -45.64
CA THR A 380 -3.55 12.73 -46.03
C THR A 380 -4.15 13.91 -45.27
N ASP A 381 -3.38 14.50 -44.36
CA ASP A 381 -3.72 15.81 -43.78
C ASP A 381 -2.96 16.88 -44.56
N ASP A 382 -3.65 17.40 -45.59
CA ASP A 382 -3.30 18.60 -46.31
C ASP A 382 -4.03 19.76 -45.62
N ASN A 383 -3.29 20.62 -44.92
CA ASN A 383 -3.75 21.99 -44.72
C ASN A 383 -2.59 22.97 -44.58
N SER A 384 -2.30 23.56 -45.73
CA SER A 384 -1.73 24.87 -45.97
C SER A 384 -2.14 25.94 -44.96
N GLU A 385 -1.14 26.75 -44.61
CA GLU A 385 -1.17 28.21 -44.55
C GLU A 385 -2.50 28.90 -44.18
N TYR A 386 -2.53 29.56 -43.01
CA TYR A 386 -2.95 30.96 -42.95
C TYR A 386 -2.12 31.73 -41.91
N ARG A 387 -1.83 32.97 -42.29
CA ARG A 387 -1.08 34.04 -41.64
C ARG A 387 -1.32 34.26 -40.15
#